data_AF-A0A8X6WCH8-F1
#
_entry.id   AF-A0A8X6WCH8-F1
#
_cell.length_a   1.000
_cell.length_b   1.000
_cell.length_c   1.000
_cell.angle_alpha   90.00
_cell.angle_beta   90.00
_cell.angle_gamma   90.00
#
_symmetry.space_group_name_H-M   'P 1'
#
loop_
_entity.id
_entity.type
_entity.pdbx_description
1 polymer ?
#
loop_
_entity_poly.entity_id
_entity_poly.type
_entity_poly.pdbx_seq_one_letter_code
_entity_poly.pdbx_strand_id
1 'polypeptide(L)' 'MAVYQDLREFERGVIISAREMGHSISEVANIFGFSRTTISRVYRGYRESGKTSNLRHRCRQKKNMQERDK' A
#
# COMPACT_ATOMS: atom_id res chain seq x y z
N MET A 1 13.45 -0.27 10.53
CA MET A 1 12.45 0.07 9.49
C MET A 1 11.27 -0.86 9.72
N ALA A 2 10.23 -0.38 10.38
CA ALA A 2 9.13 -1.23 10.85
C ALA A 2 8.44 -1.89 9.65
N VAL A 3 8.47 -3.22 9.62
CA VAL A 3 7.65 -4.02 8.71
C VAL A 3 6.21 -3.77 9.14
N TYR A 4 5.55 -2.80 8.49
CA TYR A 4 4.11 -2.63 8.61
C TYR A 4 3.52 -3.99 8.25
N GLN A 5 2.78 -4.60 9.17
CA GLN A 5 2.02 -5.81 8.85
C GLN A 5 1.26 -5.50 7.55
N ASP A 6 1.59 -6.25 6.50
CA ASP A 6 0.97 -6.08 5.20
C ASP A 6 -0.51 -6.39 5.44
N LEU A 7 -1.34 -5.34 5.50
CA LEU A 7 -2.79 -5.50 5.44
C LEU A 7 -3.08 -6.48 4.33
N ARG A 8 -3.94 -7.46 4.61
CA ARG A 8 -4.33 -8.42 3.59
C ARG A 8 -4.97 -7.66 2.44
N GLU A 9 -4.84 -8.21 1.24
CA GLU A 9 -5.36 -7.57 0.04
C GLU A 9 -6.87 -7.28 0.16
N PHE A 10 -7.60 -8.16 0.85
CA PHE A 10 -9.00 -7.94 1.21
C PHE A 10 -9.21 -6.70 2.09
N GLU A 11 -8.44 -6.53 3.17
CA GLU A 11 -8.56 -5.38 4.09
C GLU A 11 -8.24 -4.07 3.37
N ARG A 12 -7.26 -4.09 2.46
CA ARG A 12 -6.96 -2.93 1.59
C ARG A 12 -8.11 -2.62 0.65
N GLY A 13 -8.68 -3.64 0.01
CA GLY A 13 -9.83 -3.49 -0.86
C GLY A 13 -10.98 -2.80 -0.13
N VAL A 14 -11.32 -3.28 1.06
CA VAL A 14 -12.38 -2.71 1.89
C VAL A 14 -12.12 -1.24 2.25
N ILE A 15 -10.89 -0.89 2.66
CA ILE A 15 -10.52 0.50 2.97
C ILE A 15 -10.67 1.40 1.74
N ILE A 16 -10.20 0.94 0.57
CA ILE A 16 -10.24 1.71 -0.68
C ILE A 16 -11.68 1.92 -1.12
N SER A 17 -12.50 0.85 -1.14
CA SER A 17 -13.91 0.93 -1.51
C SER A 17 -14.67 1.91 -0.61
N ALA A 18 -14.47 1.88 0.71
CA ALA A 18 -15.13 2.82 1.62
C ALA A 18 -14.72 4.28 1.36
N ARG A 19 -13.45 4.52 1.02
CA ARG A 19 -12.97 5.87 0.68
C ARG A 19 -13.49 6.37 -0.67
N GLU A 20 -13.62 5.51 -1.66
CA GLU A 20 -14.23 5.84 -2.96
C GLU A 20 -15.73 6.14 -2.84
N MET A 21 -16.42 5.50 -1.90
CA MET A 21 -17.81 5.83 -1.54
C MET A 21 -17.96 7.16 -0.77
N GLY A 22 -16.86 7.90 -0.54
CA GLY A 22 -16.89 9.21 0.11
C GLY A 22 -16.83 9.21 1.63
N HIS A 23 -16.73 8.04 2.29
CA HIS A 23 -16.60 7.98 3.74
C HIS A 23 -15.30 8.64 4.22
N SER A 24 -15.35 9.35 5.34
CA SER A 24 -14.20 9.99 5.97
C SER A 24 -13.22 8.95 6.54
N ILE A 25 -11.96 9.37 6.73
CA ILE A 25 -10.93 8.50 7.34
C ILE A 25 -11.32 8.05 8.74
N SER A 26 -11.98 8.92 9.52
CA SER A 26 -12.41 8.61 10.88
C SER A 26 -13.56 7.60 10.91
N GLU A 27 -14.52 7.70 9.98
CA GLU A 27 -15.61 6.72 9.87
C GLU A 27 -15.07 5.33 9.52
N VAL A 28 -14.19 5.26 8.52
CA VAL A 28 -13.55 3.99 8.13
C VAL A 28 -12.70 3.42 9.27
N ALA A 29 -12.01 4.27 10.03
CA ALA A 29 -11.24 3.86 11.21
C ALA A 29 -12.12 3.23 12.28
N ASN A 30 -13.28 3.85 12.56
CA ASN A 30 -14.21 3.37 13.58
C ASN A 30 -14.91 2.07 13.15
N ILE A 31 -15.31 1.95 11.88
CA ILE A 31 -16.04 0.79 11.36
C ILE A 31 -15.13 -0.45 11.32
N PHE A 32 -13.92 -0.30 10.78
CA PHE A 32 -13.03 -1.43 10.53
C PHE A 32 -11.96 -1.63 11.62
N GLY A 33 -11.93 -0.77 12.63
CA GLY A 33 -10.97 -0.85 13.73
C GLY A 33 -9.51 -0.56 13.34
N PHE A 34 -9.28 0.06 12.17
CA PHE A 34 -7.94 0.43 11.73
C PHE A 34 -7.54 1.81 12.24
N SER A 35 -6.23 2.01 12.44
CA SER A 35 -5.73 3.35 12.74
C SER A 35 -5.96 4.30 11.56
N ARG A 36 -6.28 5.58 11.86
CA ARG A 36 -6.39 6.64 10.84
C ARG A 36 -5.13 6.76 9.98
N THR A 37 -3.96 6.53 10.58
CA THR A 37 -2.67 6.58 9.86
C THR A 37 -2.51 5.44 8.86
N THR A 38 -3.00 4.25 9.20
CA THR A 38 -3.03 3.07 8.32
C THR A 38 -3.90 3.36 7.10
N ILE A 39 -5.13 3.83 7.33
CA ILE A 39 -6.09 4.15 6.27
C ILE A 39 -5.54 5.24 5.34
N SER A 40 -5.01 6.33 5.90
CA SER A 40 -4.43 7.42 5.12
C SER A 40 -3.30 6.95 4.19
N ARG A 41 -2.43 6.06 4.68
CA ARG A 41 -1.32 5.51 3.89
C ARG A 41 -1.79 4.57 2.78
N VAL A 42 -2.75 3.70 3.07
CA VAL A 42 -3.34 2.79 2.07
C VAL A 42 -4.00 3.60 0.96
N TYR A 43 -4.85 4.56 1.32
CA TYR A 43 -5.57 5.35 0.34
C TYR A 43 -4.64 6.25 -0.48
N ARG A 44 -3.59 6.82 0.13
CA ARG A 44 -2.57 7.58 -0.61
C ARG A 44 -1.81 6.69 -1.60
N GLY A 45 -1.33 5.53 -1.16
CA GLY A 45 -0.64 4.59 -2.05
C GLY A 45 -1.52 4.12 -3.21
N TYR A 46 -2.81 3.93 -2.96
CA TYR A 46 -3.80 3.64 -4.00
C TYR A 46 -3.97 4.83 -4.97
N ARG A 47 -4.17 6.06 -4.50
CA ARG A 47 -4.30 7.24 -5.39
C ARG A 47 -3.06 7.47 -6.25
N GLU A 48 -1.87 7.16 -5.73
CA GLU A 48 -0.61 7.35 -6.46
C GLU A 48 -0.35 6.24 -7.49
N SER A 49 -0.75 5.00 -7.21
CA SER A 49 -0.40 3.84 -8.05
C SER A 49 -1.57 3.28 -8.87
N GLY A 50 -2.81 3.61 -8.52
CA GLY A 50 -4.04 3.00 -9.03
C GLY A 50 -4.23 1.54 -8.63
N LYS A 51 -3.37 0.99 -7.76
CA LYS A 51 -3.34 -0.44 -7.41
C LYS A 51 -3.74 -0.64 -5.97
N THR A 52 -4.56 -1.67 -5.74
CA THR A 52 -4.97 -2.12 -4.40
C THR A 52 -3.92 -3.01 -3.73
N SER A 53 -3.09 -3.68 -4.55
CA SER A 53 -2.01 -4.55 -4.09
C SER A 53 -0.68 -3.80 -4.02
N ASN A 54 0.07 -4.03 -2.94
CA ASN A 54 1.43 -3.51 -2.80
C ASN A 54 2.48 -4.48 -3.34
N LEU A 55 2.12 -5.32 -4.33
CA LEU A 55 3.10 -6.15 -5.03
C LEU A 55 3.99 -5.23 -5.88
N ARG A 56 4.90 -4.51 -5.23
CA ARG A 56 6.13 -4.06 -5.86
C ARG A 56 6.83 -5.35 -6.23
N HIS A 57 6.65 -5.77 -7.48
CA HIS A 57 7.47 -6.80 -8.08
C HIS A 57 8.90 -6.33 -7.84
N ARG A 58 9.58 -6.90 -6.84
CA ARG A 58 11.03 -6.77 -6.67
C ARG A 58 11.64 -7.58 -7.81
N CYS A 59 11.42 -7.13 -9.04
CA CYS A 59 12.27 -7.52 -10.14
C CYS A 59 13.62 -6.94 -9.78
N ARG A 60 14.56 -7.83 -9.42
CA ARG A 60 15.93 -7.52 -9.02
C ARG A 60 16.45 -6.31 -9.77
N GLN A 61 16.85 -5.28 -9.04
CA GLN A 61 17.72 -4.23 -9.55
C GLN A 61 18.94 -4.94 -10.15
N LYS A 62 19.05 -5.03 -11.48
CA LYS A 62 20.21 -5.60 -12.16
C LYS A 62 21.40 -4.72 -11.80
N LYS A 63 22.29 -5.20 -10.93
CA LYS A 63 23.63 -4.63 -10.83
C LYS A 63 24.33 -5.00 -12.13
N ASN A 64 24.61 -4.03 -12.98
CA ASN A 64 25.53 -4.21 -14.09
C ASN A 64 26.89 -4.59 -13.48
N MET A 65 27.32 -5.84 -13.66
CA MET A 65 28.71 -6.20 -13.45
C MET A 65 29.47 -5.51 -14.57
N GLN A 66 30.17 -4.41 -14.26
CA GLN A 66 31.18 -3.89 -15.18
C GLN A 66 32.29 -4.94 -15.24
N GLU A 67 32.35 -5.61 -16.38
CA GLU A 67 33.50 -6.32 -16.91
C GLU A 67 34.74 -5.43 -16.76
N ARG A 68 35.72 -5.88 -15.98
CA ARG A 68 37.08 -5.35 -16.05
C ARG A 68 37.82 -6.22 -17.06
N ASP A 69 37.98 -5.68 -18.26
CA ASP A 69 39.04 -6.05 -19.19
C ASP A 69 40.39 -6.08 -18.44
N LYS A 70 41.17 -7.12 -18.72
CA LYS A 70 42.59 -7.21 -18.39
C LYS A 70 43.39 -7.17 -19.67
#